data_AF-A0A959XRX6-F1
#
_entry.id   AF-A0A959XRX6-F1
#
_cell.length_a   1.000
_cell.length_b   1.000
_cell.length_c   1.000
_cell.angle_alpha   90.00
_cell.angle_beta   90.00
_cell.angle_gamma   90.00
#
_symmetry.space_group_name_H-M   'P 1'
#
loop_
_entity.id
_entity.type
_entity.pdbx_description
1 polymer ?
#
loop_
_entity_poly.entity_id
_entity_poly.type
_entity_poly.pdbx_seq_one_letter_code
_entity_poly.pdbx_strand_id
1 'polypeptide(L)'
;MAHQSNDLPQRHRPVRDRGHQQRAVEASAREQTWPGTLMALGIFVLIISFWAAAGRTLIRYAELVRWFALFAFVGNLLPYGRVGLRLGMERLEWFLFNLLAVGPFVISLLLWLNLLIHGPERYMITPYGGNILEVRSYWMHQESLPPGDPVNSATGAIEDHPGPFGGHFIGVSRGLLGYEVITTYQRYGRPEDE
;
A
#
# COMPACT_ATOMS: atom_id res chain seq x y z
N MET A 1 -63.33 -60.54 28.54
CA MET A 1 -62.91 -59.34 29.29
C MET A 1 -61.91 -58.60 28.44
N ALA A 2 -62.30 -57.44 27.90
CA ALA A 2 -61.47 -56.63 27.00
C ALA A 2 -60.60 -55.68 27.84
N HIS A 3 -59.27 -55.77 27.71
CA HIS A 3 -58.36 -54.78 28.27
C HIS A 3 -58.05 -53.74 27.20
N GLN A 4 -58.62 -52.56 27.37
CA GLN A 4 -58.35 -51.36 26.59
C GLN A 4 -57.40 -50.50 27.44
N SER A 5 -56.12 -50.37 27.04
CA SER A 5 -55.17 -49.48 27.71
C SER A 5 -54.73 -48.37 26.76
N ASN A 6 -55.02 -47.14 27.16
CA ASN A 6 -54.84 -45.87 26.47
C ASN A 6 -53.42 -45.62 25.93
N ASP A 7 -53.33 -45.36 24.63
CA ASP A 7 -52.22 -44.64 24.02
C ASP A 7 -52.31 -43.14 24.38
N LEU A 8 -51.28 -42.61 25.05
CA LEU A 8 -51.11 -41.17 25.28
C LEU A 8 -50.52 -40.52 24.01
N PRO A 9 -51.04 -39.37 23.54
CA PRO A 9 -50.47 -38.68 22.40
C PRO A 9 -49.15 -38.02 22.80
N GLN A 10 -48.04 -38.43 22.18
CA GLN A 10 -46.77 -37.70 22.23
C GLN A 10 -46.98 -36.29 21.67
N ARG A 11 -47.01 -35.28 22.55
CA ARG A 11 -46.98 -33.87 22.14
C ARG A 11 -45.65 -33.60 21.43
N HIS A 12 -45.70 -33.54 20.11
CA HIS A 12 -44.64 -32.98 19.29
C HIS A 12 -44.47 -31.50 19.66
N ARG A 13 -43.37 -31.18 20.34
CA ARG A 13 -42.99 -29.80 20.68
C ARG A 13 -42.10 -29.30 19.54
N PRO A 14 -42.55 -28.41 18.64
CA PRO A 14 -41.67 -27.90 17.60
C PRO A 14 -40.56 -27.07 18.25
N VAL A 15 -39.31 -27.42 17.94
CA VAL A 15 -38.10 -26.69 18.36
C VAL A 15 -38.14 -25.29 17.74
N ARG A 16 -38.65 -24.32 18.51
CA ARG A 16 -38.83 -22.92 18.13
C ARG A 16 -37.59 -22.09 18.46
N ASP A 17 -36.40 -22.58 18.09
CA ASP A 17 -35.14 -21.89 18.43
C ASP A 17 -34.16 -21.70 17.26
N ARG A 18 -34.45 -22.25 16.08
CA ARG A 18 -33.56 -22.05 14.91
C ARG A 18 -33.69 -20.65 14.28
N GLY A 19 -34.86 -20.01 14.39
CA GLY A 19 -35.12 -18.70 13.78
C GLY A 19 -34.43 -17.54 14.49
N HIS A 20 -34.21 -17.61 15.80
CA HIS A 20 -33.53 -16.54 16.55
C HIS A 20 -32.01 -16.59 16.39
N GLN A 21 -31.43 -17.78 16.30
CA GLN A 21 -30.00 -17.95 16.03
C GLN A 21 -29.63 -17.50 14.60
N GLN A 22 -30.43 -17.84 13.59
CA GLN A 22 -30.20 -17.36 12.23
C GLN A 22 -30.38 -15.84 12.10
N ARG A 23 -31.40 -15.25 12.75
CA ARG A 23 -31.60 -13.79 12.75
C ARG A 23 -30.48 -13.02 13.44
N ALA A 24 -29.95 -13.53 14.55
CA ALA A 24 -28.85 -12.87 15.26
C ALA A 24 -27.55 -12.91 14.44
N VAL A 25 -27.30 -14.02 13.73
CA VAL A 25 -26.15 -14.18 12.84
C VAL A 25 -26.30 -13.31 11.58
N GLU A 26 -27.49 -13.27 10.97
CA GLU A 26 -27.79 -12.42 9.81
C GLU A 26 -27.86 -10.92 10.14
N ALA A 27 -28.30 -10.54 11.34
CA ALA A 27 -28.29 -9.15 11.81
C ALA A 27 -26.86 -8.66 12.06
N SER A 28 -25.99 -9.50 12.65
CA SER A 28 -24.57 -9.15 12.84
C SER A 28 -23.82 -8.98 11.51
N ALA A 29 -24.14 -9.77 10.49
CA ALA A 29 -23.53 -9.67 9.16
C ALA A 29 -24.04 -8.48 8.34
N ARG A 30 -25.27 -7.99 8.58
CA ARG A 30 -25.85 -6.85 7.86
C ARG A 30 -25.44 -5.48 8.38
N GLU A 31 -24.88 -5.38 9.59
CA GLU A 31 -24.62 -4.08 10.23
C GLU A 31 -23.13 -3.66 10.24
N GLN A 32 -22.19 -4.54 9.89
CA GLN A 32 -20.76 -4.26 10.01
C GLN A 32 -20.12 -3.79 8.70
N THR A 33 -20.42 -2.58 8.25
CA THR A 33 -19.96 -2.05 6.95
C THR A 33 -18.49 -1.57 6.95
N TRP A 34 -17.94 -1.26 8.12
CA TRP A 34 -16.63 -0.58 8.25
C TRP A 34 -15.42 -1.38 7.75
N PRO A 35 -15.31 -2.73 7.90
CA PRO A 35 -14.14 -3.46 7.41
C PRO A 35 -14.05 -3.38 5.89
N GLY A 36 -15.18 -3.53 5.19
CA GLY A 36 -15.26 -3.37 3.75
C GLY A 36 -14.86 -1.98 3.28
N THR A 37 -15.30 -0.93 3.97
CA THR A 37 -14.88 0.46 3.68
C THR A 37 -13.37 0.63 3.84
N LEU A 38 -12.78 0.07 4.89
CA LEU A 38 -11.33 0.14 5.11
C LEU A 38 -10.52 -0.66 4.08
N MET A 39 -11.03 -1.80 3.62
CA MET A 39 -10.40 -2.56 2.53
C MET A 39 -10.40 -1.76 1.23
N ALA A 40 -11.54 -1.15 0.87
CA ALA A 40 -11.63 -0.28 -0.30
C ALA A 40 -10.68 0.92 -0.18
N LEU A 41 -10.68 1.58 0.98
CA LEU A 41 -9.78 2.69 1.27
C LEU A 41 -8.31 2.28 1.16
N GLY A 42 -7.93 1.12 1.70
CA GLY A 42 -6.58 0.59 1.62
C GLY A 42 -6.12 0.42 0.17
N ILE A 43 -6.98 -0.14 -0.69
CA ILE A 43 -6.70 -0.25 -2.15
C ILE A 43 -6.44 1.12 -2.77
N PHE A 44 -7.32 2.11 -2.54
CA PHE A 44 -7.14 3.45 -3.10
C PHE A 44 -5.88 4.14 -2.57
N VAL A 45 -5.61 4.03 -1.27
CA VAL A 45 -4.41 4.60 -0.64
C VAL A 45 -3.14 3.98 -1.21
N LEU A 46 -3.13 2.66 -1.46
CA LEU A 46 -2.00 2.00 -2.09
C LEU A 46 -1.78 2.47 -3.52
N ILE A 47 -2.83 2.57 -4.33
CA ILE A 47 -2.72 3.03 -5.73
C ILE A 47 -2.17 4.46 -5.77
N ILE A 48 -2.73 5.37 -4.97
CA ILE A 48 -2.31 6.77 -4.92
C ILE A 48 -0.87 6.87 -4.40
N SER A 49 -0.54 6.17 -3.32
CA SER A 49 0.81 6.19 -2.73
C SER A 49 1.84 5.55 -3.66
N PHE A 50 1.48 4.52 -4.40
CA PHE A 50 2.35 3.91 -5.39
C PHE A 50 2.67 4.90 -6.51
N TRP A 51 1.66 5.61 -7.02
CA TRP A 51 1.89 6.61 -8.06
C TRP A 51 2.70 7.82 -7.55
N ALA A 52 2.40 8.33 -6.35
CA ALA A 52 3.03 9.53 -5.81
C ALA A 52 4.41 9.29 -5.18
N ALA A 53 4.57 8.22 -4.39
CA ALA A 53 5.77 7.95 -3.60
C ALA A 53 6.63 6.82 -4.17
N ALA A 54 6.03 5.70 -4.62
CA ALA A 54 6.83 4.62 -5.22
C ALA A 54 7.42 5.03 -6.57
N GLY A 55 6.77 5.92 -7.32
CA GLY A 55 7.32 6.54 -8.53
C GLY A 55 8.61 7.34 -8.28
N ARG A 56 8.81 7.83 -7.05
CA ARG A 56 10.01 8.57 -6.62
C ARG A 56 11.01 7.72 -5.84
N THR A 57 10.61 6.54 -5.39
CA THR A 57 11.46 5.64 -4.62
C THR A 57 12.13 4.64 -5.56
N LEU A 58 13.46 4.59 -5.51
CA LEU A 58 14.28 3.65 -6.26
C LEU A 58 14.28 2.30 -5.53
N ILE A 59 13.20 1.56 -5.75
CA ILE A 59 12.96 0.23 -5.21
C ILE A 59 12.42 -0.67 -6.32
N ARG A 60 12.88 -1.93 -6.35
CA ARG A 60 12.41 -2.91 -7.34
C ARG A 60 10.98 -3.33 -7.05
N TYR A 61 10.21 -3.62 -8.11
CA TYR A 61 8.86 -4.16 -7.96
C TYR A 61 8.83 -5.47 -7.18
N ALA A 62 9.82 -6.35 -7.37
CA ALA A 62 9.93 -7.60 -6.62
C ALA A 62 10.07 -7.36 -5.10
N GLU A 63 10.83 -6.35 -4.69
CA GLU A 63 11.01 -5.99 -3.29
C GLU A 63 9.72 -5.38 -2.72
N LEU A 64 9.07 -4.48 -3.46
CA LEU A 64 7.76 -3.94 -3.07
C LEU A 64 6.73 -5.03 -2.85
N VAL A 65 6.64 -6.01 -3.75
CA VAL A 65 5.72 -7.16 -3.60
C VAL A 65 6.09 -8.01 -2.39
N ARG A 66 7.39 -8.23 -2.12
CA ARG A 66 7.84 -8.96 -0.93
C ARG A 66 7.45 -8.24 0.36
N TRP A 67 7.65 -6.93 0.44
CA TRP A 67 7.22 -6.12 1.58
C TRP A 67 5.71 -6.14 1.74
N PHE A 68 4.97 -5.98 0.64
CA PHE A 68 3.52 -6.05 0.64
C PHE A 68 3.03 -7.38 1.19
N ALA A 69 3.55 -8.49 0.66
CA ALA A 69 3.20 -9.83 1.13
C ALA A 69 3.55 -10.00 2.62
N LEU A 70 4.73 -9.57 3.04
CA LEU A 70 5.12 -9.63 4.44
C LEU A 70 4.08 -8.94 5.34
N PHE A 71 3.73 -7.68 5.06
CA PHE A 71 2.79 -6.94 5.91
C PHE A 71 1.34 -7.42 5.78
N ALA A 72 0.93 -7.85 4.59
CA ALA A 72 -0.39 -8.44 4.34
C ALA A 72 -0.59 -9.78 5.09
N PHE A 73 0.48 -10.56 5.28
CA PHE A 73 0.40 -11.87 5.92
C PHE A 73 0.84 -11.88 7.38
N VAL A 74 1.70 -10.97 7.83
CA VAL A 74 2.14 -10.89 9.24
C VAL A 74 0.96 -10.73 10.19
N GLY A 75 -0.03 -9.91 9.82
CA GLY A 75 -1.24 -9.75 10.64
C GLY A 75 -2.08 -11.02 10.77
N ASN A 76 -1.94 -11.99 9.85
CA ASN A 76 -2.60 -13.29 9.94
C ASN A 76 -1.92 -14.27 10.94
N LEU A 77 -0.71 -13.99 11.40
CA LEU A 77 -0.08 -14.75 12.49
C LEU A 77 -0.70 -14.42 13.86
N LEU A 78 -1.41 -13.29 13.99
CA LEU A 78 -2.12 -12.96 15.22
C LEU A 78 -3.25 -13.97 15.46
N PRO A 79 -3.41 -14.50 16.68
CA PRO A 79 -4.46 -15.47 16.97
C PRO A 79 -5.84 -14.91 16.65
N TYR A 80 -6.50 -15.46 15.62
CA TYR A 80 -7.84 -15.05 15.19
C TYR A 80 -8.84 -15.02 16.36
N GLY A 81 -8.74 -16.00 17.27
CA GLY A 81 -9.62 -16.08 18.45
C GLY A 81 -9.48 -14.91 19.43
N ARG A 82 -8.35 -14.18 19.41
CA ARG A 82 -8.13 -13.03 20.30
C ARG A 82 -8.45 -11.69 19.63
N VAL A 83 -8.22 -11.57 18.33
CA VAL A 83 -8.32 -10.29 17.61
C VAL A 83 -9.47 -10.29 16.61
N GLY A 84 -9.54 -11.30 15.72
CA GLY A 84 -10.59 -11.40 14.70
C GLY A 84 -12.00 -11.55 15.29
N LEU A 85 -12.17 -12.44 16.27
CA LEU A 85 -13.47 -12.63 16.95
C LEU A 85 -13.93 -11.38 17.71
N ARG A 86 -13.00 -10.60 18.28
CA ARG A 86 -13.34 -9.35 19.00
C ARG A 86 -13.83 -8.26 18.06
N LEU A 87 -13.36 -8.29 16.82
CA LEU A 87 -13.77 -7.34 15.79
C LEU A 87 -15.04 -7.79 15.06
N GLY A 88 -15.64 -8.92 15.45
CA GLY A 88 -16.87 -9.44 14.85
C GLY A 88 -16.70 -9.94 13.42
N MET A 89 -15.46 -10.08 12.94
CA MET A 89 -15.17 -10.46 11.56
C MET A 89 -15.16 -11.98 11.40
N GLU A 90 -15.61 -12.46 10.25
CA GLU A 90 -15.41 -13.85 9.85
C GLU A 90 -13.93 -14.14 9.51
N ARG A 91 -13.56 -15.43 9.46
CA ARG A 91 -12.16 -15.82 9.18
C ARG A 91 -11.67 -15.34 7.82
N LEU A 92 -12.53 -15.41 6.79
CA LEU A 92 -12.20 -14.93 5.46
C LEU A 92 -12.12 -13.41 5.42
N GLU A 93 -13.04 -12.72 6.09
CA GLU A 93 -13.05 -11.27 6.19
C GLU A 93 -11.80 -10.76 6.91
N TRP A 94 -11.37 -11.42 7.99
CA TRP A 94 -10.10 -11.14 8.68
C TRP A 94 -8.89 -11.27 7.76
N PHE A 95 -8.86 -12.32 6.94
CA PHE A 95 -7.80 -12.53 5.97
C PHE A 95 -7.78 -11.41 4.91
N LEU A 96 -8.94 -11.10 4.33
CA LEU A 96 -9.10 -10.02 3.36
C LEU A 96 -8.78 -8.65 3.96
N PHE A 97 -9.13 -8.41 5.22
CA PHE A 97 -8.81 -7.19 5.94
C PHE A 97 -7.30 -6.98 6.05
N ASN A 98 -6.55 -8.02 6.41
CA ASN A 98 -5.10 -7.93 6.46
C ASN A 98 -4.49 -7.69 5.07
N LEU A 99 -5.03 -8.35 4.04
CA LEU A 99 -4.55 -8.24 2.67
C LEU A 99 -4.87 -6.89 2.00
N LEU A 100 -6.08 -6.34 2.23
CA LEU A 100 -6.62 -5.21 1.49
C LEU A 100 -6.66 -3.90 2.30
N ALA A 101 -6.55 -3.96 3.62
CA ALA A 101 -6.43 -2.79 4.47
C ALA A 101 -5.02 -2.71 5.09
N VAL A 102 -4.65 -3.67 5.94
CA VAL A 102 -3.43 -3.58 6.76
C VAL A 102 -2.17 -3.51 5.91
N GLY A 103 -1.95 -4.47 5.00
CA GLY A 103 -0.80 -4.48 4.09
C GLY A 103 -0.68 -3.17 3.28
N PRO A 104 -1.75 -2.76 2.56
CA PRO A 104 -1.82 -1.49 1.83
C PRO A 104 -1.49 -0.25 2.67
N PHE A 105 -2.06 -0.11 3.86
CA PHE A 105 -1.79 1.04 4.73
C PHE A 105 -0.35 1.06 5.24
N VAL A 106 0.16 -0.08 5.71
CA VAL A 106 1.52 -0.17 6.24
C VAL A 106 2.55 0.12 5.16
N ILE A 107 2.42 -0.48 3.97
CA ILE A 107 3.40 -0.23 2.91
C ILE A 107 3.33 1.20 2.38
N SER A 108 2.12 1.78 2.29
CA SER A 108 1.95 3.18 1.90
C SER A 108 2.62 4.11 2.91
N LEU A 109 2.38 3.88 4.20
CA LEU A 109 3.02 4.64 5.27
C LEU A 109 4.55 4.54 5.19
N LEU A 110 5.09 3.34 5.00
CA LEU A 110 6.54 3.12 4.88
C LEU A 110 7.14 3.84 3.67
N LEU A 111 6.46 3.82 2.51
CA LEU A 111 6.88 4.56 1.33
C LEU A 111 6.91 6.07 1.58
N TRP A 112 5.87 6.61 2.21
CA TRP A 112 5.81 8.02 2.58
C TRP A 112 6.88 8.39 3.60
N LEU A 113 7.11 7.57 4.64
CA LEU A 113 8.19 7.80 5.60
C LEU A 113 9.56 7.78 4.94
N ASN A 114 9.79 6.86 4.00
CA ASN A 114 11.04 6.82 3.24
C ASN A 114 11.22 8.05 2.35
N LEU A 115 10.13 8.57 1.77
CA LEU A 115 10.16 9.75 0.92
C LEU A 115 10.24 11.07 1.69
N LEU A 116 9.63 11.18 2.86
CA LEU A 116 9.57 12.43 3.63
C LEU A 116 10.73 12.58 4.61
N ILE A 117 11.26 11.46 5.10
CA ILE A 117 12.38 11.43 6.03
C ILE A 117 13.58 10.87 5.29
N HIS A 118 14.41 11.78 4.78
CA HIS A 118 15.59 11.44 4.01
C HIS A 118 16.83 12.20 4.50
N GLY A 119 17.99 11.65 4.18
CA GLY A 119 19.29 12.21 4.51
C GLY A 119 19.70 13.39 3.61
N PRO A 120 21.00 13.75 3.60
CA PRO A 120 21.51 14.83 2.78
C PRO A 120 21.32 14.53 1.30
N GLU A 121 20.85 15.54 0.55
CA GLU A 121 20.61 15.44 -0.87
C GLU A 121 21.90 15.54 -1.67
N ARG A 122 21.98 14.75 -2.75
CA ARG A 122 23.02 14.83 -3.77
C ARG A 122 22.35 15.26 -5.06
N TYR A 123 22.94 16.24 -5.71
CA TYR A 123 22.39 16.79 -6.95
C TYR A 123 23.22 16.38 -8.15
N MET A 124 22.55 16.21 -9.28
CA MET A 124 23.20 15.99 -10.57
C MET A 124 22.40 16.64 -11.69
N ILE A 125 23.11 17.04 -12.76
CA ILE A 125 22.50 17.44 -14.02
C ILE A 125 22.68 16.28 -14.99
N THR A 126 21.58 15.78 -15.54
CA THR A 126 21.61 14.76 -16.59
C THR A 126 21.10 15.34 -17.90
N PRO A 127 21.70 15.01 -19.06
CA PRO A 127 21.12 15.31 -20.36
C PRO A 127 19.88 14.44 -20.68
N TYR A 128 19.52 13.51 -19.80
CA TYR A 128 18.37 12.63 -20.01
C TYR A 128 17.05 13.41 -20.03
N GLY A 129 16.38 13.42 -21.19
CA GLY A 129 15.13 14.16 -21.41
C GLY A 129 13.85 13.42 -21.04
N GLY A 130 13.95 12.22 -20.45
CA GLY A 130 12.79 11.44 -20.06
C GLY A 130 12.03 12.02 -18.87
N ASN A 131 10.89 11.43 -18.51
CA ASN A 131 10.18 11.78 -17.28
C ASN A 131 10.74 11.03 -16.06
N ILE A 132 10.25 11.35 -14.86
CA ILE A 132 10.69 10.70 -13.61
C ILE A 132 10.46 9.18 -13.60
N LEU A 133 9.41 8.68 -14.27
CA LEU A 133 9.14 7.24 -14.37
C LEU A 133 10.14 6.53 -15.30
N GLU A 134 10.62 7.21 -16.33
CA GLU A 134 11.66 6.71 -17.24
C GLU A 134 13.03 6.69 -16.58
N VAL A 135 13.36 7.69 -15.76
CA VAL A 135 14.57 7.64 -14.91
C VAL A 135 14.51 6.44 -13.96
N ARG A 136 13.35 6.19 -13.36
CA ARG A 136 13.14 5.04 -12.49
C ARG A 136 13.21 3.71 -13.26
N SER A 137 12.68 3.63 -14.47
CA SER A 137 12.78 2.43 -15.30
C SER A 137 14.22 2.15 -15.72
N TYR A 138 14.97 3.20 -16.09
CA TYR A 138 16.40 3.12 -16.36
C TYR A 138 17.16 2.55 -15.15
N TRP A 139 16.92 3.10 -13.96
CA TRP A 139 17.54 2.60 -12.73
C TRP A 139 17.18 1.15 -12.43
N MET A 140 15.94 0.72 -12.70
CA MET A 140 15.55 -0.69 -12.53
C MET A 140 16.30 -1.66 -13.45
N HIS A 141 16.76 -1.18 -14.62
CA HIS A 141 17.50 -2.00 -15.57
C HIS A 141 19.01 -1.95 -15.36
N GLN A 142 19.56 -0.79 -15.03
CA GLN A 142 21.02 -0.59 -14.95
C GLN A 142 21.57 -0.54 -13.53
N GLU A 143 20.70 -0.45 -12.51
CA GLU A 143 21.05 -0.31 -11.09
C GLU A 143 21.88 0.94 -10.78
N SER A 144 21.91 1.88 -11.71
CA SER A 144 22.55 3.18 -11.59
C SER A 144 21.62 4.26 -12.12
N LEU A 145 21.82 5.48 -11.64
CA LEU A 145 21.15 6.64 -12.21
C LEU A 145 21.66 6.90 -13.64
N PRO A 146 20.88 7.58 -14.49
CA PRO A 146 21.35 8.04 -15.79
C PRO A 146 22.66 8.83 -15.65
N PRO A 147 23.56 8.78 -16.65
CA PRO A 147 24.79 9.56 -16.61
C PRO A 147 24.48 11.04 -16.40
N GLY A 148 25.23 11.66 -15.49
CA GLY A 148 25.05 13.07 -15.15
C GLY A 148 26.24 13.60 -14.36
N ASP A 149 26.42 14.91 -14.44
CA ASP A 149 27.50 15.60 -13.75
C ASP A 149 27.03 16.00 -12.34
N PRO A 150 27.80 15.67 -11.29
CA PRO A 150 27.43 15.98 -9.92
C PRO A 150 27.50 17.48 -9.67
N VAL A 151 26.55 18.02 -8.90
CA VAL A 151 26.50 19.44 -8.54
C VAL A 151 26.45 19.63 -7.03
N ASN A 152 27.19 20.62 -6.54
CA ASN A 152 27.37 20.85 -5.10
C ASN A 152 26.16 21.53 -4.43
N SER A 153 25.30 22.23 -5.18
CA SER A 153 24.12 22.89 -4.62
C SER A 153 23.02 23.10 -5.67
N ALA A 154 21.75 23.03 -5.24
CA ALA A 154 20.60 23.29 -6.10
C ALA A 154 20.55 24.73 -6.64
N THR A 155 21.05 25.70 -5.85
CA THR A 155 21.02 27.12 -6.20
C THR A 155 22.15 27.51 -7.16
N GLY A 156 23.35 26.94 -7.01
CA GLY A 156 24.48 27.21 -7.89
C GLY A 156 24.40 26.48 -9.24
N ALA A 157 23.72 25.33 -9.27
CA ALA A 157 23.53 24.55 -10.49
C ALA A 157 22.81 25.35 -11.58
N ILE A 158 21.76 26.10 -11.22
CA ILE A 158 20.83 26.74 -12.17
C ILE A 158 21.44 28.01 -12.80
N GLU A 159 22.39 28.66 -12.12
CA GLU A 159 23.01 29.90 -12.59
C GLU A 159 24.30 29.67 -13.40
N ASP A 160 25.11 28.64 -13.09
CA ASP A 160 26.47 28.51 -13.64
C ASP A 160 26.61 27.59 -14.86
N HIS A 161 25.58 26.84 -15.25
CA HIS A 161 25.70 25.85 -16.34
C HIS A 161 24.65 26.08 -17.45
N PRO A 162 25.02 26.54 -18.66
CA PRO A 162 24.14 26.38 -19.82
C PRO A 162 24.04 24.88 -20.12
N GLY A 163 23.05 24.23 -19.52
CA GLY A 163 22.87 22.79 -19.64
C GLY A 163 22.58 22.32 -21.04
N PRO A 164 22.86 21.04 -21.35
CA PRO A 164 22.39 20.44 -22.60
C PRO A 164 20.87 20.61 -22.70
N PHE A 165 20.39 20.99 -23.89
CA PHE A 165 18.97 21.17 -24.17
C PHE A 165 18.15 19.95 -23.75
N GLY A 166 17.10 20.16 -22.95
CA GLY A 166 16.22 19.09 -22.48
C GLY A 166 16.77 18.25 -21.33
N GLY A 167 17.87 18.67 -20.69
CA GLY A 167 18.37 18.01 -19.48
C GLY A 167 17.43 18.15 -18.28
N HIS A 168 17.73 17.40 -17.22
CA HIS A 168 17.04 17.47 -15.94
C HIS A 168 18.02 17.60 -14.78
N PHE A 169 17.64 18.45 -13.83
CA PHE A 169 18.24 18.55 -12.52
C PHE A 169 17.57 17.54 -11.59
N ILE A 170 18.36 16.60 -11.07
CA ILE A 170 17.87 15.52 -10.21
C ILE A 170 18.51 15.66 -8.83
N GLY A 171 17.67 15.75 -7.81
CA GLY A 171 18.05 15.60 -6.40
C GLY A 171 17.73 14.19 -5.92
N VAL A 172 18.75 13.50 -5.42
CA VAL A 172 18.61 12.14 -4.87
C VAL A 172 19.08 12.13 -3.43
N SER A 173 18.29 11.50 -2.56
CA SER A 173 18.64 11.29 -1.17
C SER A 173 18.40 9.85 -0.75
N ARG A 174 19.00 9.44 0.36
CA ARG A 174 18.73 8.15 0.98
C ARG A 174 17.61 8.31 2.01
N GLY A 175 16.49 7.64 1.77
CA GLY A 175 15.34 7.64 2.67
C GLY A 175 15.60 6.83 3.95
N LEU A 176 14.70 6.98 4.92
CA LEU A 176 14.77 6.33 6.23
C LEU A 176 14.90 4.81 6.16
N LEU A 177 14.25 4.16 5.20
CA LEU A 177 14.29 2.71 5.02
C LEU A 177 15.52 2.25 4.23
N GLY A 178 16.42 3.18 3.90
CA GLY A 178 17.68 2.92 3.23
C GLY A 178 17.59 2.90 1.70
N TYR A 179 16.40 3.07 1.11
CA TYR A 179 16.20 3.18 -0.33
C TYR A 179 16.45 4.61 -0.82
N GLU A 180 17.03 4.75 -2.00
CA GLU A 180 17.20 6.05 -2.63
C GLU A 180 15.86 6.62 -3.10
N VAL A 181 15.69 7.93 -2.97
CA VAL A 181 14.49 8.67 -3.36
C VAL A 181 14.87 9.87 -4.19
N ILE A 182 14.10 10.12 -5.26
CA ILE A 182 14.20 11.33 -6.07
C ILE A 182 13.37 12.40 -5.37
N THR A 183 14.04 13.36 -4.74
CA THR A 183 13.41 14.46 -3.99
C THR A 183 13.10 15.64 -4.90
N THR A 184 13.99 15.91 -5.86
CA THR A 184 13.85 16.99 -6.83
C THR A 184 13.99 16.45 -8.24
N TYR A 185 13.06 16.86 -9.12
CA TYR A 185 13.12 16.58 -10.55
C TYR A 185 12.63 17.80 -11.30
N GLN A 186 13.57 18.57 -11.87
CA GLN A 186 13.26 19.81 -12.57
C GLN A 186 13.89 19.81 -13.95
N ARG A 187 13.18 20.33 -14.94
CA ARG A 187 13.73 20.50 -16.29
C ARG A 187 14.81 21.57 -16.25
N TYR A 188 15.91 21.28 -16.94
CA TYR A 188 17.13 22.07 -16.96
C TYR A 188 17.45 22.49 -18.40
N GLY A 189 17.77 23.76 -18.61
CA GLY A 189 18.02 24.33 -19.95
C GLY A 189 16.91 25.27 -20.43
N ARG A 190 17.27 26.19 -21.34
CA ARG A 190 16.36 27.18 -21.92
C ARG A 190 15.27 26.46 -22.74
N PRO A 191 13.98 26.82 -22.63
CA PRO A 191 12.99 26.38 -23.59
C PRO A 191 13.48 26.76 -25.00
N GLU A 192 13.37 25.84 -25.96
CA GLU A 192 13.46 26.23 -27.37
C GLU A 192 12.45 27.36 -27.60
N ASP A 193 12.89 28.38 -28.31
CA ASP A 193 12.23 29.65 -28.56
C ASP A 193 10.69 29.56 -28.75
N GLU A 194 9.96 30.46 -28.08
CA GLU A 194 8.70 31.01 -28.63
C GLU A 194 9.00 31.84 -29.88
#